data_AF-A0A6G2Q9A0-F1
#
_entry.id   AF-A0A6G2Q9A0-F1
#
_cell.length_a   1.000
_cell.length_b   1.000
_cell.length_c   1.000
_cell.angle_alpha   90.00
_cell.angle_beta   90.00
_cell.angle_gamma   90.00
#
_symmetry.space_group_name_H-M   'P 1'
#
loop_
_entity.id
_entity.type
_entity.pdbx_description
1 polymer ?
#
loop_
_entity_poly.entity_id
_entity_poly.type
_entity_poly.pdbx_seq_one_letter_code
_entity_poly.pdbx_strand_id
1 'polypeptide(L)' 'GRRYDTGDRGDYLRAIVRLACEREDLGPEFRSWLRGYVGQELSEG' A
#
# COMPACT_ATOMS: atom_id res chain seq x y z
N GLY A 1 -6.02 -16.64 25.49
CA GLY A 1 -5.51 -16.51 24.12
C GLY A 1 -6.05 -15.22 23.55
N ARG A 2 -5.19 -14.26 23.20
CA ARG A 2 -5.65 -13.04 22.53
C ARG A 2 -6.34 -13.47 21.25
N ARG A 3 -7.66 -13.24 21.17
CA ARG A 3 -8.35 -13.20 19.89
C ARG A 3 -7.53 -12.22 19.05
N TYR A 4 -6.95 -12.71 17.96
CA TYR A 4 -6.62 -11.83 16.86
C TYR A 4 -7.96 -11.28 16.44
N ASP A 5 -8.26 -10.03 16.79
CA ASP A 5 -9.32 -9.33 16.10
C ASP A 5 -8.96 -9.45 14.63
N THR A 6 -9.76 -10.22 13.91
CA THR A 6 -9.73 -10.30 12.46
C THR A 6 -9.93 -8.88 11.93
N GLY A 7 -8.87 -8.10 11.69
CA GLY A 7 -9.00 -6.77 11.10
C GLY A 7 -8.08 -5.67 11.63
N ASP A 8 -6.75 -5.86 11.61
CA ASP A 8 -5.88 -4.68 11.55
C ASP A 8 -6.02 -4.10 10.13
N ARG A 9 -6.84 -3.05 10.01
CA ARG A 9 -7.09 -2.36 8.74
C ARG A 9 -5.79 -1.83 8.13
N GLY A 10 -4.80 -1.49 8.96
CA GLY A 10 -3.47 -1.10 8.52
C GLY A 10 -2.73 -2.25 7.85
N ASP A 11 -2.74 -3.45 8.43
CA ASP A 11 -2.14 -4.63 7.81
C ASP A 11 -2.81 -5.00 6.49
N TYR A 12 -4.14 -4.88 6.41
CA TYR A 12 -4.86 -5.08 5.16
C TYR A 12 -4.38 -4.11 4.08
N LEU A 13 -4.30 -2.80 4.37
CA LEU A 13 -3.81 -1.81 3.41
C LEU A 13 -2.35 -2.08 3.00
N ARG A 14 -1.49 -2.44 3.96
CA ARG A 14 -0.10 -2.82 3.68
C ARG A 14 -0.01 -4.04 2.76
N ALA A 15 -0.87 -5.04 2.95
CA ALA A 15 -0.91 -6.22 2.09
C ALA A 15 -1.34 -5.87 0.66
N ILE A 16 -2.38 -5.05 0.51
CA ILE A 16 -2.86 -4.60 -0.81
C ILE A 16 -1.77 -3.83 -1.57
N VAL A 17 -1.06 -2.91 -0.89
CA VAL A 17 0.06 -2.17 -1.50
C VAL A 17 1.17 -3.11 -1.96
N ARG A 18 1.54 -4.12 -1.16
CA ARG A 18 2.56 -5.12 -1.53
C ARG A 18 2.14 -5.93 -2.75
N LEU A 19 0.91 -6.46 -2.75
CA LEU A 19 0.38 -7.26 -3.86
C LEU A 19 0.34 -6.45 -5.17
N ALA A 20 -0.07 -5.18 -5.10
CA ALA A 20 -0.07 -4.31 -6.29
C ALA A 20 1.34 -4.05 -6.83
N CYS A 21 2.34 -3.88 -5.96
CA CYS A 21 3.74 -3.69 -6.35
C CYS A 21 4.38 -4.93 -6.99
N GLU A 22 3.95 -6.13 -6.61
CA GLU A 22 4.51 -7.41 -7.08
C GLU A 22 3.92 -7.87 -8.42
N ARG A 23 2.78 -7.32 -8.84
CA ARG A 23 2.17 -7.65 -10.14
C ARG A 23 3.02 -7.19 -11.31
N GLU A 24 3.35 -8.09 -12.23
CA GLU A 24 4.16 -7.76 -13.41
C GLU A 24 3.48 -6.76 -14.35
N ASP A 25 2.15 -6.82 -14.44
CA ASP A 25 1.35 -6.00 -15.35
C ASP A 25 1.03 -4.60 -14.79
N LEU A 26 1.00 -4.44 -13.46
CA LEU A 26 0.61 -3.18 -12.80
C LEU A 26 1.72 -2.56 -11.94
N GLY A 27 2.62 -3.39 -11.40
CA GLY A 27 3.61 -2.99 -10.40
C GLY A 27 4.59 -1.91 -10.85
N PRO A 28 5.11 -1.90 -12.10
CA PRO A 28 5.98 -0.83 -12.57
C PRO A 28 5.31 0.56 -12.52
N GLU A 29 4.10 0.68 -13.06
CA GLU A 29 3.34 1.94 -13.09
C GLU A 29 2.89 2.34 -11.68
N PHE A 30 2.34 1.38 -10.91
CA PHE A 30 1.87 1.61 -9.54
C PHE A 30 2.97 2.12 -8.61
N ARG A 31 4.19 1.57 -8.68
CA ARG A 31 5.34 2.05 -7.90
C ARG A 31 5.84 3.43 -8.34
N SER A 32 5.67 3.78 -9.61
CA SER A 32 5.99 5.12 -10.11
C SER A 32 5.04 6.15 -9.51
N TRP A 33 3.74 5.88 -9.61
CA TRP A 33 2.69 6.72 -9.02
C TRP A 33 2.84 6.86 -7.50
N LEU A 34 3.04 5.74 -6.77
CA LEU A 34 3.12 5.75 -5.30
C LEU A 34 4.26 6.62 -4.77
N ARG A 35 5.39 6.69 -5.48
CA ARG A 35 6.50 7.59 -5.12
C ARG A 35 6.14 9.06 -5.26
N GLY A 36 5.39 9.41 -6.31
CA GLY A 36 4.88 10.78 -6.50
C GLY A 36 3.87 11.15 -5.40
N TYR A 37 2.93 10.26 -5.12
CA TYR A 37 1.93 10.46 -4.07
C TYR A 37 2.56 10.70 -2.69
N VAL A 38 3.51 9.86 -2.28
CA VAL A 38 4.20 10.00 -0.98
C VAL A 38 5.13 11.22 -0.95
N GLY A 39 5.82 11.51 -2.05
CA GLY A 39 6.82 12.57 -2.10
C GLY A 39 6.26 13.98 -2.30
N GLN A 40 5.08 14.12 -2.90
CA GLN A 40 4.48 15.43 -3.24
C GLN A 40 3.13 15.62 -2.55
N GLU A 41 2.15 14.79 -2.88
CA GLU A 41 0.77 15.02 -2.46
C GLU A 41 0.52 14.81 -0.96
N LEU A 42 1.23 13.86 -0.33
CA LEU A 42 1.12 13.62 1.11
C LEU A 42 1.89 14.65 1.96
N SER A 43 2.80 15.42 1.38
CA SER A 43 3.58 16.44 2.11
C SER A 43 2.94 17.83 2.06
N GLU A 44 1.97 18.04 1.16
CA GLU A 44 1.26 19.31 0.98
C GLU A 44 -0.11 19.36 1.70
N GLY A 45 -0.42 18.34 2.53
CA GLY A 45 -1.67 18.21 3.30
C GLY A 45 -1.51 18.40 4.81
#